data_AF-A0A9E6EXY4-F1
#
_entry.id   AF-A0A9E6EXY4-F1
#
_cell.length_a   1.000
_cell.length_b   1.000
_cell.length_c   1.000
_cell.angle_alpha   90.00
_cell.angle_beta   90.00
_cell.angle_gamma   90.00
#
_symmetry.space_group_name_H-M   'P 1'
#
loop_
_entity.id
_entity.type
_entity.pdbx_description
1 polymer ?
#
loop_
_entity_poly.entity_id
_entity_poly.type
_entity_poly.pdbx_seq_one_letter_code
_entity_poly.pdbx_strand_id
1 'polypeptide(L)'
;VNVDHTFAAAVTPLSATACQGGSATFTASGGSSYKWNTGETTETITVNPTDTTIYTVTVSGASGCSATLDAVANFVVIPVEAGSDQSICIGKSAILSASGGDAYNWSNNSNTQSTIVSPVITSTYIVTVSDAITNCFATDSVQVTVNLPPGVQFSMDVSDGCQPLIVAFNDESPSLLSAWSWDFGDPQSGIDNISSEQNPTHIFSSSQIFTVTLKAASTEGCIDSISHEIIPTFTFYAPNTFTPDGDQINDYFMPNGVCWDNSSFSMEIFDRWGKDIYSTTDVSKPWDGRIKGKSEIYNQGVYIWVVNVKDLLGKQYEYRGIVTITL
;
A
#
# COMPACT_ATOMS: atom_id res chain seq x y z
N VAL A 1 -73.03 48.58 -35.24
CA VAL A 1 -72.21 47.55 -34.55
C VAL A 1 -70.89 48.20 -34.23
N ASN A 2 -70.65 48.50 -32.96
CA ASN A 2 -69.41 49.11 -32.50
C ASN A 2 -68.33 48.02 -32.61
N VAL A 3 -67.48 48.07 -33.63
CA VAL A 3 -66.35 47.14 -33.72
C VAL A 3 -65.24 47.80 -32.90
N ASP A 4 -65.17 47.41 -31.64
CA ASP A 4 -63.99 47.64 -30.82
C ASP A 4 -62.85 46.83 -31.43
N HIS A 5 -62.15 47.42 -32.40
CA HIS A 5 -60.87 46.90 -32.87
C HIS A 5 -59.82 47.23 -31.81
N THR A 6 -59.85 46.48 -30.71
CA THR A 6 -58.80 46.54 -29.71
C THR A 6 -57.50 46.10 -30.36
N PHE A 7 -56.54 47.01 -30.44
CA PHE A 7 -55.17 46.70 -30.81
C PHE A 7 -54.60 45.71 -29.79
N ALA A 8 -54.40 44.46 -30.21
CA ALA A 8 -53.97 43.37 -29.34
C ALA A 8 -52.53 42.98 -29.67
N ALA A 9 -51.57 43.70 -29.08
CA ALA A 9 -50.16 43.31 -29.11
C ALA A 9 -49.87 42.24 -28.05
N ALA A 10 -48.96 41.31 -28.36
CA ALA A 10 -48.50 40.30 -27.41
C ALA A 10 -46.98 40.08 -27.55
N VAL A 11 -46.36 39.54 -26.50
CA VAL A 11 -44.97 39.05 -26.51
C VAL A 11 -44.96 37.64 -25.94
N THR A 12 -44.32 36.72 -26.65
CA THR A 12 -44.30 35.30 -26.28
C THR A 12 -42.88 34.75 -26.33
N PRO A 13 -42.44 34.02 -25.29
CA PRO A 13 -43.08 33.90 -23.97
C PRO A 13 -42.97 35.21 -23.16
N LEU A 14 -43.78 35.37 -22.11
CA LEU A 14 -43.65 36.49 -21.16
C LEU A 14 -42.40 36.36 -20.27
N SER A 15 -41.93 35.13 -20.07
CA SER A 15 -40.68 34.82 -19.41
C SER A 15 -39.97 33.67 -20.11
N ALA A 16 -38.65 33.77 -20.24
CA ALA A 16 -37.80 32.71 -20.78
C ALA A 16 -36.55 32.57 -19.90
N THR A 17 -36.12 31.33 -19.70
CA THR A 17 -34.90 31.02 -18.96
C THR A 17 -33.68 31.10 -19.89
N ALA A 18 -32.62 31.75 -19.43
CA ALA A 18 -31.30 31.72 -20.05
C ALA A 18 -30.27 31.23 -19.02
N CYS A 19 -29.74 30.03 -19.24
CA CYS A 19 -28.64 29.50 -18.42
C CYS A 19 -27.35 30.28 -18.68
N GLN A 20 -26.34 30.15 -17.82
CA GLN A 20 -25.02 30.75 -18.04
C GLN A 20 -24.49 30.44 -19.47
N GLY A 21 -24.19 31.48 -20.24
CA GLY A 21 -23.73 31.38 -21.63
C GLY A 21 -24.83 31.05 -22.67
N GLY A 22 -26.07 30.85 -22.22
CA GLY A 22 -27.24 30.61 -23.06
C GLY A 22 -27.94 31.89 -23.54
N SER A 23 -29.10 31.71 -24.15
CA SER A 23 -29.90 32.79 -24.71
C SER A 23 -31.39 32.60 -24.46
N ALA A 24 -32.12 33.71 -24.30
CA ALA A 24 -33.58 33.76 -24.30
C ALA A 24 -34.07 34.31 -25.65
N THR A 25 -35.19 33.80 -26.17
CA THR A 25 -35.81 34.28 -27.41
C THR A 25 -37.22 34.75 -27.13
N PHE A 26 -37.57 35.94 -27.64
CA PHE A 26 -38.89 36.54 -27.49
C PHE A 26 -39.42 36.94 -28.85
N THR A 27 -40.71 36.71 -29.09
CA THR A 27 -41.41 37.09 -30.32
C THR A 27 -42.59 37.99 -29.96
N ALA A 28 -42.55 39.23 -30.45
CA ALA A 28 -43.65 40.17 -30.36
C ALA A 28 -44.64 39.95 -31.51
N SER A 29 -45.92 40.24 -31.32
CA SER A 29 -46.94 40.08 -32.38
C SER A 29 -48.06 41.12 -32.24
N GLY A 30 -48.96 41.18 -33.22
CA GLY A 30 -50.12 42.09 -33.22
C GLY A 30 -49.85 43.49 -33.77
N GLY A 31 -48.65 43.76 -34.29
CA GLY A 31 -48.24 45.04 -34.88
C GLY A 31 -47.69 44.93 -36.29
N SER A 32 -47.34 46.09 -36.85
CA SER A 32 -46.69 46.23 -38.17
C SER A 32 -45.21 46.64 -38.05
N SER A 33 -44.79 47.12 -36.87
CA SER A 33 -43.41 47.46 -36.55
C SER A 33 -43.14 47.26 -35.06
N TYR A 34 -41.88 46.99 -34.74
CA TYR A 34 -41.41 46.62 -33.41
C TYR A 34 -40.18 47.46 -33.06
N LYS A 35 -40.05 47.84 -31.80
CA LYS A 35 -38.85 48.50 -31.27
C LYS A 35 -38.56 47.99 -29.87
N TRP A 36 -37.44 47.28 -29.73
CA TRP A 36 -36.97 46.75 -28.46
C TRP A 36 -36.05 47.74 -27.74
N ASN A 37 -35.96 47.66 -26.41
CA ASN A 37 -34.99 48.42 -25.63
C ASN A 37 -33.54 48.05 -25.92
N THR A 38 -33.29 46.92 -26.58
CA THR A 38 -32.00 46.53 -27.14
C THR A 38 -31.59 47.37 -28.35
N GLY A 39 -32.54 48.07 -28.98
CA GLY A 39 -32.35 48.79 -30.24
C GLY A 39 -32.81 48.01 -31.48
N GLU A 40 -33.10 46.72 -31.34
CA GLU A 40 -33.58 45.87 -32.44
C GLU A 40 -35.01 46.23 -32.88
N THR A 41 -35.30 46.04 -34.17
CA THR A 41 -36.61 46.36 -34.76
C THR A 41 -37.33 45.15 -35.38
N THR A 42 -36.80 43.95 -35.16
CA THR A 42 -37.37 42.69 -35.65
C THR A 42 -38.52 42.21 -34.75
N GLU A 43 -39.39 41.37 -35.32
CA GLU A 43 -40.48 40.71 -34.59
C GLU A 43 -39.95 39.80 -33.46
N THR A 44 -38.86 39.10 -33.74
CA THR A 44 -38.17 38.21 -32.80
C THR A 44 -36.81 38.77 -32.43
N ILE A 45 -36.45 38.70 -31.14
CA ILE A 45 -35.10 38.94 -30.65
C ILE A 45 -34.57 37.71 -29.91
N THR A 46 -33.25 37.53 -29.96
CA THR A 46 -32.51 36.57 -29.13
C THR A 46 -31.49 37.34 -28.32
N VAL A 47 -31.49 37.15 -27.01
CA VAL A 47 -30.69 37.90 -26.05
C VAL A 47 -29.90 36.96 -25.15
N ASN A 48 -28.68 37.37 -24.79
CA ASN A 48 -27.75 36.59 -23.98
C ASN A 48 -27.48 37.35 -22.67
N PRO A 49 -28.46 37.40 -21.75
CA PRO A 49 -28.31 38.14 -20.51
C PRO A 49 -27.21 37.54 -19.62
N THR A 50 -26.52 38.39 -18.87
CA THR A 50 -25.58 37.98 -17.80
C THR A 50 -26.19 38.12 -16.41
N ASP A 51 -27.38 38.70 -16.31
CA ASP A 51 -28.20 38.88 -15.10
C ASP A 51 -29.68 38.88 -15.51
N THR A 52 -30.59 38.59 -14.58
CA THR A 52 -32.03 38.63 -14.87
C THR A 52 -32.44 40.01 -15.36
N THR A 53 -32.90 40.07 -16.62
CA THR A 53 -33.07 41.33 -17.35
C THR A 53 -34.48 41.41 -17.93
N ILE A 54 -35.08 42.60 -17.83
CA ILE A 54 -36.38 42.91 -18.44
C ILE A 54 -36.13 43.57 -19.81
N TYR A 55 -36.70 42.98 -20.85
CA TYR A 55 -36.71 43.50 -22.21
C TYR A 55 -38.08 44.08 -22.50
N THR A 56 -38.10 45.30 -23.04
CA THR A 56 -39.35 46.00 -23.35
C THR A 56 -39.47 46.18 -24.85
N VAL A 57 -40.64 45.85 -25.40
CA VAL A 57 -40.95 46.04 -26.82
C VAL A 57 -42.10 47.00 -26.98
N THR A 58 -41.91 48.02 -27.79
CA THR A 58 -43.00 48.87 -28.29
C THR A 58 -43.49 48.31 -29.63
N VAL A 59 -44.72 47.82 -29.66
CA VAL A 59 -45.39 47.28 -30.84
C VAL A 59 -46.31 48.36 -31.41
N SER A 60 -46.14 48.71 -32.69
CA SER A 60 -46.93 49.75 -33.36
C SER A 60 -47.78 49.18 -34.50
N GLY A 61 -49.09 49.43 -34.44
CA GLY A 61 -50.10 48.99 -35.40
C GLY A 61 -50.56 50.07 -36.37
N ALA A 62 -51.57 49.74 -37.17
CA ALA A 62 -52.23 50.69 -38.06
C ALA A 62 -52.86 51.86 -37.25
N SER A 63 -53.01 53.01 -37.89
CA SER A 63 -53.70 54.19 -37.32
C SER A 63 -53.05 54.80 -36.07
N GLY A 64 -51.76 54.54 -35.82
CA GLY A 64 -51.01 55.17 -34.72
C GLY A 64 -51.18 54.50 -33.35
N CYS A 65 -51.86 53.36 -33.28
CA CYS A 65 -51.95 52.58 -32.04
C CYS A 65 -50.59 51.96 -31.68
N SER A 66 -50.19 52.07 -30.42
CA SER A 66 -48.98 51.43 -29.89
C SER A 66 -49.23 50.83 -28.52
N ALA A 67 -48.59 49.70 -28.22
CA ALA A 67 -48.55 49.11 -26.89
C ALA A 67 -47.11 48.77 -26.54
N THR A 68 -46.81 48.82 -25.25
CA THR A 68 -45.51 48.41 -24.71
C THR A 68 -45.72 47.16 -23.87
N LEU A 69 -44.86 46.17 -24.07
CA LEU A 69 -44.91 44.88 -23.40
C LEU A 69 -43.54 44.57 -22.81
N ASP A 70 -43.56 43.92 -21.65
CA ASP A 70 -42.36 43.45 -20.97
C ASP A 70 -42.19 41.95 -21.21
N ALA A 71 -40.95 41.54 -21.41
CA ALA A 71 -40.53 40.14 -21.46
C ALA A 71 -39.32 39.97 -20.53
N VAL A 72 -39.36 38.96 -19.66
CA VAL A 72 -38.32 38.73 -18.65
C VAL A 72 -37.41 37.58 -19.06
N ALA A 73 -36.12 37.85 -19.19
CA ALA A 73 -35.12 36.79 -19.31
C ALA A 73 -34.57 36.46 -17.92
N ASN A 74 -34.93 35.29 -17.39
CA ASN A 74 -34.44 34.81 -16.10
C ASN A 74 -33.05 34.20 -16.29
N PHE A 75 -32.03 34.82 -15.71
CA PHE A 75 -30.67 34.31 -15.76
C PHE A 75 -30.43 33.29 -14.66
N VAL A 76 -29.90 32.12 -15.01
CA VAL A 76 -29.68 31.02 -14.08
C VAL A 76 -28.24 30.53 -14.15
N VAL A 77 -27.62 30.43 -12.98
CA VAL A 77 -26.28 29.84 -12.77
C VAL A 77 -26.41 28.70 -11.77
N ILE A 78 -25.79 27.57 -12.06
CA ILE A 78 -25.71 26.41 -11.17
C ILE A 78 -24.28 26.38 -10.60
N PRO A 79 -24.08 26.59 -9.29
CA PRO A 79 -22.77 26.52 -8.65
C PRO A 79 -22.35 25.07 -8.45
N VAL A 80 -22.04 24.38 -9.54
CA VAL A 80 -21.64 22.97 -9.52
C VAL A 80 -20.23 22.82 -8.95
N GLU A 81 -20.07 21.86 -8.04
CA GLU A 81 -18.78 21.48 -7.46
C GLU A 81 -18.70 19.95 -7.44
N ALA A 82 -17.66 19.37 -8.03
CA ALA A 82 -17.39 17.93 -8.08
C ALA A 82 -16.64 17.41 -6.84
N GLY A 83 -16.23 18.33 -5.96
CA GLY A 83 -15.40 18.08 -4.79
C GLY A 83 -13.91 18.27 -5.09
N SER A 84 -13.06 18.17 -4.06
CA SER A 84 -11.61 18.27 -4.23
C SER A 84 -11.04 17.03 -4.90
N ASP A 85 -9.90 17.20 -5.59
CA ASP A 85 -9.13 16.08 -6.11
C ASP A 85 -8.78 15.08 -5.00
N GLN A 86 -8.76 13.80 -5.37
CA GLN A 86 -8.53 12.68 -4.48
C GLN A 86 -7.25 11.93 -4.88
N SER A 87 -6.58 11.33 -3.90
CA SER A 87 -5.39 10.52 -4.09
C SER A 87 -5.62 9.14 -3.45
N ILE A 88 -5.42 8.07 -4.22
CA ILE A 88 -5.62 6.69 -3.76
C ILE A 88 -4.45 5.80 -4.19
N CYS A 89 -4.25 4.71 -3.45
CA CYS A 89 -3.36 3.63 -3.89
C CYS A 89 -4.06 2.71 -4.88
N ILE A 90 -3.31 2.08 -5.78
CA ILE A 90 -3.86 1.10 -6.71
C ILE A 90 -4.69 0.03 -5.97
N GLY A 91 -5.86 -0.30 -6.53
CA GLY A 91 -6.81 -1.25 -5.94
C GLY A 91 -7.66 -0.70 -4.79
N LYS A 92 -7.51 0.58 -4.42
CA LYS A 92 -8.42 1.27 -3.49
C LYS A 92 -9.54 2.01 -4.25
N SER A 93 -10.45 2.59 -3.48
CA SER A 93 -11.58 3.34 -4.00
C SER A 93 -11.63 4.73 -3.38
N ALA A 94 -12.14 5.69 -4.13
CA ALA A 94 -12.47 7.04 -3.66
C ALA A 94 -14.00 7.21 -3.64
N ILE A 95 -14.48 8.04 -2.72
CA ILE A 95 -15.86 8.52 -2.71
C ILE A 95 -15.84 9.92 -3.31
N LEU A 96 -16.54 10.11 -4.42
CA LEU A 96 -16.77 11.42 -5.01
C LEU A 96 -18.11 11.95 -4.52
N SER A 97 -18.21 13.25 -4.30
CA SER A 97 -19.43 13.90 -3.85
C SER A 97 -19.56 15.25 -4.53
N ALA A 98 -20.64 15.41 -5.29
CA ALA A 98 -20.95 16.66 -5.97
C ALA A 98 -21.96 17.49 -5.18
N SER A 99 -22.05 18.77 -5.52
CA SER A 99 -23.09 19.69 -5.04
C SER A 99 -23.50 20.67 -6.13
N GLY A 100 -24.52 21.49 -5.85
CA GLY A 100 -24.92 22.61 -6.71
C GLY A 100 -26.28 22.47 -7.41
N GLY A 101 -26.96 21.32 -7.34
CA GLY A 101 -28.28 21.15 -7.97
C GLY A 101 -29.04 19.89 -7.55
N ASP A 102 -30.11 19.58 -8.28
CA ASP A 102 -31.12 18.58 -7.87
C ASP A 102 -30.85 17.18 -8.42
N ALA A 103 -30.25 17.09 -9.60
CA ALA A 103 -29.94 15.83 -10.26
C ALA A 103 -28.50 15.82 -10.76
N TYR A 104 -27.89 14.62 -10.72
CA TYR A 104 -26.48 14.40 -10.97
C TYR A 104 -26.33 13.32 -12.04
N ASN A 105 -25.36 13.50 -12.94
CA ASN A 105 -24.95 12.49 -13.91
C ASN A 105 -23.43 12.50 -14.06
N TRP A 106 -22.79 11.46 -13.55
CA TRP A 106 -21.34 11.30 -13.57
C TRP A 106 -20.87 10.57 -14.83
N SER A 107 -19.64 10.84 -15.27
CA SER A 107 -19.00 10.16 -16.41
C SER A 107 -18.84 8.64 -16.23
N ASN A 108 -18.99 8.11 -15.01
CA ASN A 108 -19.05 6.68 -14.72
C ASN A 108 -20.48 6.08 -14.79
N ASN A 109 -21.46 6.83 -15.32
CA ASN A 109 -22.88 6.50 -15.42
C ASN A 109 -23.63 6.46 -14.06
N SER A 110 -23.08 7.05 -13.01
CA SER A 110 -23.76 7.19 -11.73
C SER A 110 -24.69 8.41 -11.73
N ASN A 111 -25.90 8.25 -11.18
CA ASN A 111 -26.91 9.32 -11.12
C ASN A 111 -27.19 9.84 -9.69
N THR A 112 -26.27 9.57 -8.77
CA THR A 112 -26.39 9.96 -7.36
C THR A 112 -25.45 11.11 -7.03
N GLN A 113 -25.79 11.90 -6.01
CA GLN A 113 -24.94 13.00 -5.53
C GLN A 113 -23.52 12.52 -5.18
N SER A 114 -23.42 11.33 -4.58
CA SER A 114 -22.15 10.67 -4.28
C SER A 114 -22.01 9.35 -5.02
N THR A 115 -20.79 9.04 -5.46
CA THR A 115 -20.46 7.81 -6.18
C THR A 115 -19.12 7.26 -5.74
N ILE A 116 -18.93 5.94 -5.82
CA ILE A 116 -17.67 5.28 -5.49
C ILE A 116 -16.96 4.93 -6.80
N VAL A 117 -15.67 5.23 -6.88
CA VAL A 117 -14.83 4.94 -8.04
C VAL A 117 -13.58 4.18 -7.63
N SER A 118 -13.12 3.27 -8.49
CA SER A 118 -11.92 2.45 -8.28
C SER A 118 -11.04 2.43 -9.54
N PRO A 119 -10.52 3.58 -9.99
CA PRO A 119 -9.69 3.63 -11.19
C PRO A 119 -8.37 2.87 -10.98
N VAL A 120 -7.84 2.30 -12.08
CA VAL A 120 -6.53 1.61 -12.10
C VAL A 120 -5.39 2.51 -12.59
N ILE A 121 -5.73 3.65 -13.19
CA ILE A 121 -4.82 4.71 -13.65
C ILE A 121 -5.44 6.05 -13.27
N THR A 122 -4.62 7.10 -13.11
CA THR A 122 -5.13 8.45 -12.83
C THR A 122 -6.20 8.85 -13.83
N SER A 123 -7.38 9.19 -13.30
CA SER A 123 -8.61 9.39 -14.10
C SER A 123 -9.34 10.64 -13.63
N THR A 124 -9.95 11.35 -14.58
CA THR A 124 -10.80 12.51 -14.31
C THR A 124 -12.26 12.11 -14.45
N TYR A 125 -13.07 12.42 -13.43
CA TYR A 125 -14.51 12.22 -13.43
C TYR A 125 -15.21 13.55 -13.60
N ILE A 126 -16.20 13.58 -14.48
CA ILE A 126 -16.99 14.78 -14.78
C ILE A 126 -18.39 14.54 -14.25
N VAL A 127 -18.95 15.50 -13.52
CA VAL A 127 -20.35 15.51 -13.10
C VAL A 127 -21.10 16.58 -13.89
N THR A 128 -22.25 16.20 -14.44
CA THR A 128 -23.24 17.14 -14.95
C THR A 128 -24.34 17.27 -13.90
N VAL A 129 -24.61 18.49 -13.46
CA VAL A 129 -25.66 18.81 -12.51
C VAL A 129 -26.76 19.57 -13.25
N SER A 130 -28.01 19.17 -13.05
CA SER A 130 -29.16 19.84 -13.65
C SER A 130 -30.16 20.31 -12.60
N ASP A 131 -30.79 21.45 -12.88
CA ASP A 131 -31.90 22.01 -12.10
C ASP A 131 -33.23 21.61 -12.75
N ALA A 132 -34.12 20.99 -11.95
CA ALA A 132 -35.35 20.40 -12.47
C ALA A 132 -36.41 21.45 -12.86
N ILE A 133 -36.28 22.68 -12.39
CA ILE A 133 -37.25 23.76 -12.61
C ILE A 133 -36.89 24.55 -13.87
N THR A 134 -35.62 24.83 -14.06
CA THR A 134 -35.08 25.71 -15.09
C THR A 134 -34.55 24.94 -16.31
N ASN A 135 -34.37 23.62 -16.19
CA ASN A 135 -33.69 22.74 -17.16
C ASN A 135 -32.26 23.19 -17.49
N CYS A 136 -31.66 24.06 -16.67
CA CYS A 136 -30.27 24.42 -16.80
C CYS A 136 -29.37 23.28 -16.34
N PHE A 137 -28.18 23.21 -16.92
CA PHE A 137 -27.14 22.26 -16.54
C PHE A 137 -25.80 22.97 -16.44
N ALA A 138 -24.95 22.48 -15.54
CA ALA A 138 -23.56 22.87 -15.42
C ALA A 138 -22.71 21.63 -15.16
N THR A 139 -21.42 21.73 -15.46
CA THR A 139 -20.48 20.63 -15.28
C THR A 139 -19.28 21.05 -14.45
N ASP A 140 -18.79 20.13 -13.65
CA ASP A 140 -17.50 20.25 -12.98
C ASP A 140 -16.75 18.90 -13.01
N SER A 141 -15.47 18.91 -12.68
CA SER A 141 -14.62 17.72 -12.71
C SER A 141 -13.77 17.56 -11.47
N VAL A 142 -13.52 16.30 -11.10
CA VAL A 142 -12.61 15.91 -10.03
C VAL A 142 -11.60 14.87 -10.55
N GLN A 143 -10.33 15.05 -10.21
CA GLN A 143 -9.28 14.09 -10.53
C GLN A 143 -9.10 13.08 -9.40
N VAL A 144 -8.94 11.81 -9.77
CA VAL A 144 -8.53 10.74 -8.86
C VAL A 144 -7.16 10.24 -9.31
N THR A 145 -6.13 10.61 -8.55
CA THR A 145 -4.74 10.18 -8.77
C THR A 145 -4.52 8.79 -8.18
N VAL A 146 -3.97 7.87 -9.00
CA VAL A 146 -3.69 6.50 -8.60
C VAL A 146 -2.19 6.32 -8.40
N ASN A 147 -1.78 6.11 -7.15
CA ASN A 147 -0.39 5.90 -6.77
C ASN A 147 -0.06 4.41 -6.73
N LEU A 148 1.11 4.05 -7.25
CA LEU A 148 1.61 2.69 -7.17
C LEU A 148 2.22 2.41 -5.80
N PRO A 149 2.24 1.13 -5.36
CA PRO A 149 2.99 0.75 -4.17
C PRO A 149 4.47 1.08 -4.36
N PRO A 150 5.21 1.39 -3.28
CA PRO A 150 6.59 1.85 -3.39
C PRO A 150 7.58 0.84 -4.00
N GLY A 151 7.20 -0.45 -4.12
CA GLY A 151 8.06 -1.51 -4.63
C GLY A 151 9.17 -1.81 -3.65
N VAL A 152 8.82 -2.20 -2.42
CA VAL A 152 9.78 -2.29 -1.32
C VAL A 152 10.85 -3.33 -1.60
N GLN A 153 12.11 -2.92 -1.46
CA GLN A 153 13.28 -3.78 -1.65
C GLN A 153 14.31 -3.50 -0.57
N PHE A 154 15.03 -4.53 -0.15
CA PHE A 154 16.17 -4.37 0.74
C PHE A 154 17.23 -5.45 0.48
N SER A 155 18.47 -5.12 0.83
CA SER A 155 19.60 -6.02 0.84
C SER A 155 20.08 -6.27 2.27
N MET A 156 20.92 -7.29 2.43
CA MET A 156 21.63 -7.61 3.67
C MET A 156 23.08 -7.94 3.34
N ASP A 157 23.99 -7.70 4.28
CA ASP A 157 25.41 -8.02 4.12
C ASP A 157 25.71 -9.52 4.22
N VAL A 158 24.99 -10.24 5.07
CA VAL A 158 25.05 -11.70 5.23
C VAL A 158 23.66 -12.29 5.45
N SER A 159 23.37 -13.44 4.82
CA SER A 159 22.10 -14.17 4.97
C SER A 159 22.21 -15.43 5.81
N ASP A 160 23.43 -15.94 6.00
CA ASP A 160 23.73 -17.12 6.80
C ASP A 160 25.11 -16.97 7.45
N GLY A 161 25.35 -17.76 8.50
CA GLY A 161 26.62 -17.73 9.22
C GLY A 161 26.49 -18.22 10.65
N CYS A 162 27.54 -18.07 11.44
CA CYS A 162 27.52 -18.50 12.83
C CYS A 162 26.63 -17.62 13.70
N GLN A 163 25.83 -18.24 14.57
CA GLN A 163 25.19 -17.47 15.64
C GLN A 163 26.26 -16.99 16.66
N PRO A 164 26.13 -15.77 17.21
CA PRO A 164 25.17 -14.74 16.86
C PRO A 164 25.50 -14.17 15.48
N LEU A 165 24.49 -14.10 14.62
CA LEU A 165 24.67 -13.51 13.31
C LEU A 165 24.25 -12.05 13.37
N ILE A 166 25.22 -11.15 13.19
CA ILE A 166 24.96 -9.71 13.09
C ILE A 166 24.71 -9.41 11.61
N VAL A 167 23.55 -8.87 11.30
CA VAL A 167 23.13 -8.56 9.93
C VAL A 167 22.85 -7.07 9.82
N ALA A 168 23.48 -6.42 8.85
CA ALA A 168 23.18 -5.05 8.46
C ALA A 168 22.22 -5.04 7.28
N PHE A 169 21.09 -4.35 7.43
CA PHE A 169 20.08 -4.22 6.39
C PHE A 169 20.19 -2.85 5.71
N ASN A 170 19.98 -2.84 4.40
CA ASN A 170 19.95 -1.60 3.62
C ASN A 170 18.68 -1.55 2.77
N ASP A 171 17.91 -0.48 2.91
CA ASP A 171 16.76 -0.20 2.04
C ASP A 171 17.24 0.17 0.63
N GLU A 172 16.66 -0.49 -0.37
CA GLU A 172 16.94 -0.30 -1.80
C GLU A 172 15.67 0.02 -2.58
N SER A 173 14.60 0.42 -1.89
CA SER A 173 13.31 0.73 -2.52
C SER A 173 13.46 1.86 -3.57
N PRO A 174 12.86 1.73 -4.77
CA PRO A 174 13.03 2.69 -5.86
C PRO A 174 12.21 3.98 -5.64
N SER A 175 11.19 3.94 -4.79
CA SER A 175 10.30 5.07 -4.53
C SER A 175 10.75 5.88 -3.31
N LEU A 176 10.37 7.16 -3.25
CA LEU A 176 10.56 7.97 -2.05
C LEU A 176 9.64 7.48 -0.92
N LEU A 177 10.26 6.99 0.15
CA LEU A 177 9.58 6.49 1.34
C LEU A 177 9.45 7.58 2.40
N SER A 178 8.36 7.52 3.18
CA SER A 178 8.06 8.39 4.32
C SER A 178 8.23 7.66 5.67
N ALA A 179 8.19 6.33 5.68
CA ALA A 179 8.33 5.52 6.88
C ALA A 179 8.82 4.10 6.58
N TRP A 180 9.60 3.53 7.51
CA TRP A 180 10.07 2.15 7.52
C TRP A 180 9.55 1.43 8.77
N SER A 181 9.27 0.13 8.63
CA SER A 181 8.85 -0.76 9.71
C SER A 181 9.45 -2.13 9.46
N TRP A 182 10.55 -2.42 10.15
CA TRP A 182 11.20 -3.71 10.16
C TRP A 182 10.58 -4.60 11.23
N ASP A 183 10.41 -5.87 10.88
CA ASP A 183 10.14 -6.98 11.81
C ASP A 183 11.18 -8.07 11.50
N PHE A 184 12.08 -8.33 12.44
CA PHE A 184 13.17 -9.29 12.23
C PHE A 184 12.73 -10.75 12.39
N GLY A 185 11.48 -11.00 12.80
CA GLY A 185 10.96 -12.36 13.01
C GLY A 185 11.60 -13.09 14.20
N ASP A 186 12.27 -12.36 15.09
CA ASP A 186 13.01 -12.80 16.28
C ASP A 186 12.35 -12.27 17.58
N PRO A 187 11.19 -12.81 17.98
CA PRO A 187 10.45 -12.30 19.14
C PRO A 187 11.22 -12.46 20.47
N GLN A 188 12.21 -13.35 20.54
CA GLN A 188 13.06 -13.53 21.72
C GLN A 188 14.01 -12.34 21.96
N SER A 189 14.30 -11.53 20.93
CA SER A 189 15.03 -10.27 21.06
C SER A 189 14.21 -9.14 21.73
N GLY A 190 12.91 -9.33 21.94
CA GLY A 190 12.07 -8.38 22.67
C GLY A 190 11.83 -7.09 21.89
N ILE A 191 12.22 -5.95 22.46
CA ILE A 191 12.02 -4.63 21.82
C ILE A 191 12.86 -4.47 20.55
N ASP A 192 13.97 -5.22 20.46
CA ASP A 192 14.89 -5.16 19.32
C ASP A 192 14.36 -5.97 18.12
N ASN A 193 13.22 -6.68 18.25
CA ASN A 193 12.62 -7.41 17.14
C ASN A 193 12.08 -6.49 16.03
N ILE A 194 11.93 -5.20 16.30
CA ILE A 194 11.40 -4.23 15.36
C ILE A 194 12.29 -3.01 15.26
N SER A 195 12.28 -2.35 14.10
CA SER A 195 12.96 -1.07 13.90
C SER A 195 12.17 -0.16 12.96
N SER A 196 12.37 1.15 13.12
CA SER A 196 11.85 2.18 12.21
C SER A 196 12.95 2.95 11.49
N GLU A 197 14.20 2.56 11.69
CA GLU A 197 15.34 3.12 10.97
C GLU A 197 15.33 2.66 9.51
N GLN A 198 15.88 3.49 8.61
CA GLN A 198 16.00 3.12 7.21
C GLN A 198 16.94 1.93 7.00
N ASN A 199 18.10 1.94 7.66
CA ASN A 199 19.16 0.93 7.50
C ASN A 199 19.59 0.39 8.88
N PRO A 200 18.79 -0.47 9.52
CA PRO A 200 19.09 -0.99 10.85
C PRO A 200 20.11 -2.14 10.80
N THR A 201 20.65 -2.47 11.97
CA THR A 201 21.39 -3.73 12.22
C THR A 201 20.64 -4.57 13.24
N HIS A 202 20.61 -5.90 13.07
CA HIS A 202 20.02 -6.83 14.05
C HIS A 202 20.97 -7.96 14.41
N ILE A 203 20.83 -8.52 15.62
CA ILE A 203 21.65 -9.62 16.12
C ILE A 203 20.78 -10.86 16.36
N PHE A 204 20.93 -11.87 15.50
CA PHE A 204 20.24 -13.15 15.64
C PHE A 204 21.03 -14.11 16.54
N SER A 205 20.59 -14.27 17.78
CA SER A 205 21.32 -15.03 18.82
C SER A 205 20.94 -16.52 18.91
N SER A 206 20.03 -16.99 18.05
CA SER A 206 19.57 -18.38 18.00
C SER A 206 19.77 -18.97 16.61
N SER A 207 19.90 -20.29 16.51
CA SER A 207 20.11 -21.01 15.24
C SER A 207 18.79 -21.35 14.53
N GLN A 208 17.74 -20.58 14.83
CA GLN A 208 16.44 -20.67 14.16
C GLN A 208 16.51 -19.89 12.84
N ILE A 209 15.75 -20.34 11.83
CA ILE A 209 15.54 -19.55 10.61
C ILE A 209 14.59 -18.41 10.92
N PHE A 210 15.01 -17.17 10.65
CA PHE A 210 14.23 -15.97 10.89
C PHE A 210 13.70 -15.41 9.56
N THR A 211 12.44 -14.98 9.55
CA THR A 211 11.85 -14.30 8.37
C THR A 211 11.80 -12.80 8.64
N VAL A 212 12.76 -12.07 8.08
CA VAL A 212 12.84 -10.61 8.21
C VAL A 212 11.91 -9.96 7.21
N THR A 213 11.06 -9.05 7.65
CA THR A 213 10.10 -8.31 6.83
C THR A 213 10.34 -6.82 6.94
N LEU A 214 10.51 -6.15 5.79
CA LEU A 214 10.43 -4.70 5.70
C LEU A 214 9.04 -4.33 5.16
N LYS A 215 8.31 -3.51 5.91
CA LYS A 215 7.11 -2.82 5.46
C LYS A 215 7.40 -1.33 5.40
N ALA A 216 7.12 -0.69 4.27
CA ALA A 216 7.37 0.74 4.11
C ALA A 216 6.19 1.46 3.46
N ALA A 217 6.11 2.77 3.70
CA ALA A 217 5.10 3.65 3.13
C ALA A 217 5.76 4.70 2.23
N SER A 218 5.18 4.94 1.06
CA SER A 218 5.52 6.07 0.19
C SER A 218 5.09 7.41 0.80
N THR A 219 5.54 8.53 0.22
CA THR A 219 5.05 9.88 0.60
C THR A 219 3.55 10.05 0.40
N GLU A 220 2.96 9.32 -0.55
CA GLU A 220 1.52 9.33 -0.85
C GLU A 220 0.71 8.36 0.03
N GLY A 221 1.35 7.72 1.01
CA GLY A 221 0.70 6.82 1.96
C GLY A 221 0.46 5.40 1.45
N CYS A 222 0.92 5.04 0.25
CA CYS A 222 0.85 3.66 -0.24
C CYS A 222 1.89 2.78 0.42
N ILE A 223 1.44 1.61 0.84
CA ILE A 223 2.22 0.65 1.65
C ILE A 223 2.53 -0.57 0.81
N ASP A 224 3.74 -1.09 0.98
CA ASP A 224 4.20 -2.36 0.42
C ASP A 224 5.13 -3.06 1.40
N SER A 225 5.40 -4.35 1.18
CA SER A 225 6.26 -5.14 2.06
C SER A 225 6.96 -6.27 1.34
N ILE A 226 8.16 -6.61 1.79
CA ILE A 226 8.95 -7.75 1.31
C ILE A 226 9.59 -8.49 2.48
N SER A 227 9.83 -9.79 2.31
CA SER A 227 10.45 -10.64 3.34
C SER A 227 11.57 -11.50 2.77
N HIS A 228 12.62 -11.71 3.56
CA HIS A 228 13.75 -12.62 3.27
C HIS A 228 14.09 -13.46 4.50
N GLU A 229 14.75 -14.59 4.30
CA GLU A 229 15.19 -15.48 5.39
C GLU A 229 16.63 -15.18 5.83
N ILE A 230 16.89 -15.34 7.13
CA ILE A 230 18.21 -15.34 7.75
C ILE A 230 18.44 -16.69 8.43
N ILE A 231 19.61 -17.30 8.23
CA ILE A 231 19.93 -18.66 8.67
C ILE A 231 21.20 -18.65 9.56
N PRO A 232 21.09 -18.29 10.84
CA PRO A 232 22.16 -18.48 11.79
C PRO A 232 22.36 -19.97 12.06
N THR A 233 23.62 -20.39 12.11
CA THR A 233 24.05 -21.78 12.15
C THR A 233 24.79 -22.06 13.45
N PHE A 234 24.47 -23.20 14.05
CA PHE A 234 25.24 -23.83 15.10
C PHE A 234 24.98 -25.33 15.02
N THR A 235 26.03 -26.10 14.74
CA THR A 235 25.86 -27.55 14.51
C THR A 235 26.74 -28.34 15.47
N PHE A 236 26.17 -29.45 15.93
CA PHE A 236 26.87 -30.47 16.69
C PHE A 236 26.45 -31.83 16.16
N TYR A 237 27.42 -32.68 15.86
CA TYR A 237 27.24 -34.06 15.46
C TYR A 237 28.22 -34.93 16.23
N ALA A 238 27.76 -36.06 16.73
CA ALA A 238 28.62 -37.11 17.25
C ALA A 238 28.19 -38.45 16.64
N PRO A 239 29.12 -39.27 16.12
CA PRO A 239 28.78 -40.58 15.60
C PRO A 239 28.29 -41.49 16.73
N ASN A 240 27.41 -42.45 16.42
CA ASN A 240 26.85 -43.37 17.42
C ASN A 240 27.59 -44.72 17.49
N THR A 241 28.47 -45.00 16.53
CA THR A 241 29.26 -46.24 16.44
C THR A 241 30.58 -45.97 15.74
N PHE A 242 31.62 -46.68 16.14
CA PHE A 242 32.91 -46.70 15.46
C PHE A 242 33.59 -48.07 15.66
N THR A 243 34.52 -48.41 14.77
CA THR A 243 35.23 -49.69 14.73
C THR A 243 36.73 -49.44 14.70
N PRO A 244 37.43 -49.50 15.85
CA PRO A 244 38.87 -49.25 15.94
C PRO A 244 39.67 -50.50 15.52
N ASP A 245 39.63 -50.88 14.24
CA ASP A 245 40.31 -52.06 13.67
C ASP A 245 41.58 -51.72 12.87
N GLY A 246 41.86 -50.44 12.67
CA GLY A 246 43.06 -49.91 12.01
C GLY A 246 42.95 -49.82 10.49
N ASP A 247 41.76 -49.95 9.91
CA ASP A 247 41.52 -49.81 8.47
C ASP A 247 41.42 -48.34 7.99
N GLN A 248 41.51 -47.38 8.91
CA GLN A 248 41.36 -45.92 8.75
C GLN A 248 39.93 -45.45 8.48
N ILE A 249 38.94 -46.34 8.57
CA ILE A 249 37.53 -46.07 8.31
C ILE A 249 36.77 -46.23 9.62
N ASN A 250 36.27 -45.12 10.15
CA ASN A 250 35.54 -45.11 11.42
C ASN A 250 36.35 -45.72 12.59
N ASP A 251 37.68 -45.60 12.56
CA ASP A 251 38.57 -46.02 13.64
C ASP A 251 38.43 -45.18 14.92
N TYR A 252 37.78 -44.03 14.80
CA TYR A 252 37.75 -43.03 15.84
C TYR A 252 36.35 -42.48 16.08
N PHE A 253 36.01 -42.31 17.36
CA PHE A 253 34.90 -41.47 17.78
C PHE A 253 35.36 -40.02 17.86
N MET A 254 34.82 -39.17 16.99
CA MET A 254 35.12 -37.75 16.94
C MET A 254 33.83 -36.95 16.72
N PRO A 255 33.36 -36.22 17.74
CA PRO A 255 32.34 -35.20 17.55
C PRO A 255 32.83 -34.11 16.61
N ASN A 256 31.95 -33.60 15.76
CA ASN A 256 32.23 -32.52 14.81
C ASN A 256 31.07 -31.52 14.77
N GLY A 257 31.34 -30.30 14.36
CA GLY A 257 30.39 -29.21 14.39
C GLY A 257 30.96 -27.93 13.82
N VAL A 258 30.09 -26.96 13.63
CA VAL A 258 30.41 -25.65 13.08
C VAL A 258 29.89 -24.59 14.04
N CYS A 259 30.63 -23.49 14.18
CA CYS A 259 30.26 -22.32 14.98
C CYS A 259 30.36 -22.50 16.51
N TRP A 260 31.22 -23.38 16.99
CA TRP A 260 31.64 -23.44 18.38
C TRP A 260 33.05 -22.87 18.59
N ASP A 261 33.39 -22.49 19.82
CA ASP A 261 34.74 -22.14 20.23
C ASP A 261 35.55 -23.41 20.52
N ASN A 262 36.49 -23.75 19.63
CA ASN A 262 37.35 -24.92 19.79
C ASN A 262 38.15 -24.93 21.09
N SER A 263 38.45 -23.76 21.68
CA SER A 263 39.19 -23.67 22.95
C SER A 263 38.35 -24.05 24.17
N SER A 264 37.03 -24.05 24.02
CA SER A 264 36.06 -24.43 25.06
C SER A 264 35.69 -25.91 25.05
N PHE A 265 36.17 -26.66 24.04
CA PHE A 265 35.82 -28.06 23.85
C PHE A 265 36.32 -28.92 25.02
N SER A 266 35.45 -29.77 25.55
CA SER A 266 35.85 -30.90 26.38
C SER A 266 34.99 -32.10 26.04
N MET A 267 35.62 -33.26 25.86
CA MET A 267 34.94 -34.53 25.66
C MET A 267 35.37 -35.51 26.74
N GLU A 268 34.39 -36.15 27.35
CA GLU A 268 34.55 -37.20 28.36
C GLU A 268 33.77 -38.43 27.91
N ILE A 269 34.39 -39.61 28.04
CA ILE A 269 33.79 -40.90 27.74
C ILE A 269 33.76 -41.73 29.02
N PHE A 270 32.61 -42.33 29.29
CA PHE A 270 32.35 -43.12 30.49
C PHE A 270 32.02 -44.57 30.13
N ASP A 271 32.49 -45.49 30.97
CA ASP A 271 32.01 -46.87 30.92
C ASP A 271 30.58 -47.01 31.46
N ARG A 272 30.02 -48.22 31.37
CA ARG A 272 28.68 -48.56 31.88
C ARG A 272 28.45 -48.27 33.38
N TRP A 273 29.51 -48.07 34.14
CA TRP A 273 29.47 -47.79 35.57
C TRP A 273 29.68 -46.30 35.88
N GLY A 274 29.80 -45.45 34.86
CA GLY A 274 30.01 -44.01 34.99
C GLY A 274 31.46 -43.62 35.29
N LYS A 275 32.43 -44.52 35.07
CA LYS A 275 33.85 -44.20 35.25
C LYS A 275 34.39 -43.48 34.01
N ASP A 276 35.07 -42.34 34.18
CA ASP A 276 35.84 -41.68 33.11
C ASP A 276 36.94 -42.62 32.60
N ILE A 277 36.84 -43.00 31.34
CA ILE A 277 37.79 -43.87 30.64
C ILE A 277 38.57 -43.14 29.55
N TYR A 278 38.13 -41.96 29.13
CA TYR A 278 38.83 -41.10 28.18
C TYR A 278 38.35 -39.67 28.35
N SER A 279 39.28 -38.73 28.39
CA SER A 279 38.97 -37.30 28.44
C SER A 279 39.98 -36.50 27.63
N THR A 280 39.49 -35.49 26.92
CA THR A 280 40.30 -34.56 26.14
C THR A 280 39.66 -33.18 26.14
N THR A 281 40.49 -32.13 26.07
CA THR A 281 40.08 -30.75 25.80
C THR A 281 40.54 -30.28 24.42
N ASP A 282 41.17 -31.16 23.66
CA ASP A 282 41.67 -30.88 22.32
C ASP A 282 40.68 -31.47 21.31
N VAL A 283 40.00 -30.59 20.58
CA VAL A 283 39.00 -30.96 19.56
C VAL A 283 39.60 -31.84 18.45
N SER A 284 40.92 -31.77 18.24
CA SER A 284 41.62 -32.57 17.22
C SER A 284 42.00 -33.97 17.70
N LYS A 285 41.79 -34.30 18.99
CA LYS A 285 42.08 -35.61 19.57
C LYS A 285 40.82 -36.45 19.64
N PRO A 286 40.62 -37.39 18.73
CA PRO A 286 39.47 -38.27 18.80
C PRO A 286 39.74 -39.42 19.78
N TRP A 287 38.70 -40.19 20.07
CA TRP A 287 38.82 -41.40 20.88
C TRP A 287 38.95 -42.63 19.99
N ASP A 288 40.03 -43.40 20.17
CA ASP A 288 40.37 -44.61 19.41
C ASP A 288 39.89 -45.91 20.11
N GLY A 289 39.01 -45.81 21.11
CA GLY A 289 38.54 -46.94 21.89
C GLY A 289 39.46 -47.37 23.04
N ARG A 290 40.64 -46.76 23.21
CA ARG A 290 41.55 -47.09 24.32
C ARG A 290 41.20 -46.40 25.62
N ILE A 291 41.57 -47.04 26.72
CA ILE A 291 41.40 -46.51 28.08
C ILE A 291 42.57 -45.59 28.42
N LYS A 292 42.27 -44.46 29.06
CA LYS A 292 43.24 -43.54 29.66
C LYS A 292 44.33 -44.29 30.43
N GLY A 293 45.57 -44.16 29.96
CA GLY A 293 46.75 -44.78 30.58
C GLY A 293 46.94 -46.27 30.33
N LYS A 294 46.18 -46.88 29.40
CA LYS A 294 46.33 -48.29 29.01
C LYS A 294 46.45 -48.44 27.48
N SER A 295 47.14 -49.49 27.04
CA SER A 295 47.23 -49.87 25.63
C SER A 295 46.04 -50.73 25.15
N GLU A 296 45.16 -51.15 26.06
CA GLU A 296 44.00 -51.99 25.79
C GLU A 296 42.87 -51.18 25.14
N ILE A 297 42.35 -51.67 24.01
CA ILE A 297 41.06 -51.24 23.44
C ILE A 297 39.96 -51.87 24.31
N TYR A 298 38.95 -51.09 24.69
CA TYR A 298 37.83 -51.61 25.49
C TYR A 298 37.04 -52.67 24.70
N ASN A 299 36.43 -53.63 25.41
CA ASN A 299 35.57 -54.65 24.80
C ASN A 299 34.44 -54.01 23.99
N GLN A 300 33.98 -54.69 22.93
CA GLN A 300 32.72 -54.35 22.26
C GLN A 300 31.63 -54.04 23.30
N GLY A 301 30.96 -52.91 23.14
CA GLY A 301 30.07 -52.41 24.18
C GLY A 301 29.57 -51.00 23.92
N VAL A 302 28.70 -50.53 24.81
CA VAL A 302 28.10 -49.19 24.77
C VAL A 302 28.76 -48.31 25.83
N TYR A 303 29.14 -47.12 25.40
CA TYR A 303 29.79 -46.10 26.21
C TYR A 303 28.95 -44.83 26.20
N ILE A 304 29.04 -44.06 27.26
CA ILE A 304 28.35 -42.78 27.38
C ILE A 304 29.39 -41.69 27.10
N TRP A 305 29.02 -40.70 26.30
CA TRP A 305 29.87 -39.54 26.06
C TRP A 305 29.18 -38.28 26.54
N VAL A 306 29.99 -37.34 27.02
CA VAL A 306 29.59 -35.97 27.35
C VAL A 306 30.55 -35.03 26.62
N VAL A 307 30.00 -34.10 25.85
CA VAL A 307 30.78 -33.05 25.20
C VAL A 307 30.27 -31.69 25.66
N ASN A 308 31.18 -30.87 26.17
CA ASN A 308 30.93 -29.47 26.44
C ASN A 308 31.61 -28.62 25.37
N VAL A 309 30.89 -27.65 24.83
CA VAL A 309 31.40 -26.61 23.95
C VAL A 309 30.70 -25.31 24.27
N LYS A 310 31.32 -24.18 23.97
CA LYS A 310 30.69 -22.87 23.94
C LYS A 310 30.45 -22.46 22.50
N ASP A 311 29.38 -21.72 22.23
CA ASP A 311 29.31 -20.96 20.99
C ASP A 311 30.28 -19.77 21.01
N LEU A 312 30.34 -19.02 19.91
CA LEU A 312 31.22 -17.86 19.77
C LEU A 312 30.87 -16.70 20.72
N LEU A 313 29.73 -16.76 21.43
CA LEU A 313 29.35 -15.83 22.51
C LEU A 313 29.71 -16.32 23.91
N GLY A 314 30.27 -17.52 24.02
CA GLY A 314 30.59 -18.11 25.31
C GLY A 314 29.40 -18.78 26.00
N LYS A 315 28.23 -18.90 25.36
CA LYS A 315 27.12 -19.68 25.90
C LYS A 315 27.49 -21.15 25.84
N GLN A 316 27.36 -21.82 26.98
CA GLN A 316 27.76 -23.22 27.13
C GLN A 316 26.65 -24.16 26.64
N TYR A 317 27.06 -25.18 25.89
CA TYR A 317 26.26 -26.31 25.43
C TYR A 317 26.87 -27.59 25.99
N GLU A 318 26.02 -28.44 26.54
CA GLU A 318 26.40 -29.77 27.00
C GLU A 318 25.60 -30.79 26.18
N TYR A 319 26.30 -31.61 25.42
CA TYR A 319 25.73 -32.71 24.66
C TYR A 319 26.06 -34.02 25.34
N ARG A 320 25.10 -34.94 25.37
CA ARG A 320 25.28 -36.27 25.93
C ARG A 320 24.71 -37.30 24.96
N GLY A 321 25.34 -38.46 24.91
CA GLY A 321 24.81 -39.56 24.11
C GLY A 321 25.53 -40.87 24.37
N ILE A 322 25.25 -41.82 23.50
CA ILE A 322 25.88 -43.13 23.52
C ILE A 322 26.74 -43.32 22.27
N VAL A 323 27.83 -44.06 22.43
CA VAL A 323 28.66 -44.55 21.33
C VAL A 323 28.91 -46.05 21.53
N THR A 324 28.81 -46.82 20.47
CA THR A 324 29.05 -48.26 20.48
C THR A 324 30.40 -48.57 19.83
N ILE A 325 31.21 -49.42 20.48
CA ILE A 325 32.37 -50.04 19.83
C ILE A 325 31.93 -51.36 19.22
N THR A 326 32.10 -51.48 17.91
CA THR A 326 31.94 -52.74 17.17
C THR A 326 33.30 -53.19 16.64
N LEU A 327 33.62 -54.48 16.74
CA LEU A 327 34.88 -55.08 16.25
C LEU A 327 34.57 -56.23 15.29
#